data_AF-A0A3A0B4D2-F1
#
_entry.id   AF-A0A3A0B4D2-F1
#
_cell.length_a   1.000
_cell.length_b   1.000
_cell.length_c   1.000
_cell.angle_alpha   90.00
_cell.angle_beta   90.00
_cell.angle_gamma   90.00
#
_symmetry.space_group_name_H-M   'P 1'
#
loop_
_entity.id
_entity.type
_entity.pdbx_description
1 polymer ?
#
loop_
_entity_poly.entity_id
_entity_poly.type
_entity_poly.pdbx_seq_one_letter_code
_entity_poly.pdbx_strand_id
1 'polypeptide(L)'
;YQPFVEMMLNSRRKDLMLWPSGAGRIRSFPPTKHRTLPVTALSFLYGMSTLLGGKAIIPPGATGYRGSNLKGKLDAALKEFDNFDVCLIHCNAPDEEAHVHNLRGKVESIEEIDAQIIVPLLNRLKSRDESCRVVVLPDHYTVCKTGKHLPDLVPYIVSGKGVRRNHNLETYSEEKIVEAGPGVIESHNLIEAHLNEMRPRR
;
A
#
# COMPACT_ATOMS: atom_id res chain seq x y z
N TYR A 1 -13.46 -13.49 -12.60
CA TYR A 1 -13.97 -12.97 -11.32
C TYR A 1 -15.41 -13.46 -11.17
N GLN A 2 -15.61 -14.54 -10.41
CA GLN A 2 -16.88 -15.26 -10.29
C GLN A 2 -18.08 -14.35 -9.91
N PRO A 3 -17.94 -13.38 -8.97
CA PRO A 3 -19.07 -12.51 -8.59
C PRO A 3 -19.61 -11.64 -9.73
N PHE A 4 -18.76 -11.17 -10.65
CA PHE A 4 -19.22 -10.40 -11.82
C PHE A 4 -19.99 -11.27 -12.81
N VAL A 5 -19.54 -12.52 -13.02
CA VAL A 5 -20.23 -13.47 -13.90
C VAL A 5 -21.62 -13.76 -13.35
N GLU A 6 -21.73 -14.01 -12.04
CA GLU A 6 -23.01 -14.25 -11.37
C GLU A 6 -23.94 -13.03 -11.41
N MET A 7 -23.42 -11.82 -11.17
CA MET A 7 -24.18 -10.58 -11.32
C MET A 7 -24.77 -10.43 -12.73
N MET A 8 -23.97 -10.73 -13.76
CA MET A 8 -24.41 -10.65 -15.16
C MET A 8 -25.49 -11.69 -15.48
N LEU A 9 -25.31 -12.95 -15.05
CA LEU A 9 -26.27 -14.04 -15.29
C LEU A 9 -27.61 -13.81 -14.57
N ASN A 10 -27.60 -13.13 -13.42
CA ASN A 10 -28.80 -12.87 -12.62
C ASN A 10 -29.52 -11.56 -13.00
N SER A 11 -28.94 -10.73 -13.88
CA SER A 11 -29.54 -9.46 -14.27
C SER A 11 -30.77 -9.66 -15.16
N ARG A 12 -31.88 -8.99 -14.82
CA ARG A 12 -33.11 -8.95 -15.64
C ARG A 12 -33.23 -7.69 -16.48
N ARG A 13 -32.20 -6.84 -16.50
CA ARG A 13 -32.21 -5.56 -17.23
C ARG A 13 -32.10 -5.81 -18.74
N LYS A 14 -32.98 -5.17 -19.51
CA LYS A 14 -33.04 -5.31 -20.99
C LYS A 14 -32.17 -4.28 -21.73
N ASP A 15 -31.68 -3.28 -20.99
CA ASP A 15 -30.90 -2.11 -21.42
C ASP A 15 -29.45 -2.18 -20.93
N LEU A 16 -28.90 -3.39 -20.81
CA LEU A 16 -27.55 -3.59 -20.32
C LEU A 16 -26.53 -3.43 -21.45
N MET A 17 -25.62 -2.46 -21.33
CA MET A 17 -24.49 -2.30 -22.22
C MET A 17 -23.20 -2.78 -21.52
N LEU A 18 -22.45 -3.66 -22.19
CA LEU A 18 -21.08 -4.00 -21.79
C LEU A 18 -20.13 -2.93 -22.34
N TRP A 19 -19.40 -2.25 -21.45
CA TRP A 19 -18.35 -1.30 -21.80
C TRP A 19 -16.99 -1.87 -21.44
N PRO A 20 -16.36 -2.71 -22.29
CA PRO A 20 -15.01 -3.18 -22.03
C PRO A 20 -14.01 -2.02 -22.21
N SER A 21 -13.15 -1.83 -21.22
CA SER A 21 -12.01 -0.90 -21.27
C SER A 21 -10.79 -1.57 -20.64
N GLY A 22 -9.58 -1.15 -21.02
CA GLY A 22 -8.33 -1.68 -20.45
C GLY A 22 -7.98 -3.10 -20.93
N ALA A 23 -8.16 -3.40 -22.22
CA ALA A 23 -7.80 -4.70 -22.79
C ALA A 23 -6.31 -5.01 -22.53
N GLY A 24 -6.06 -6.02 -21.70
CA GLY A 24 -4.72 -6.52 -21.37
C GLY A 24 -4.48 -7.91 -21.92
N ARG A 25 -3.21 -8.26 -22.13
CA ARG A 25 -2.79 -9.64 -22.39
C ARG A 25 -2.08 -10.16 -21.15
N ILE A 26 -2.40 -11.38 -20.73
CA ILE A 26 -1.63 -12.05 -19.68
C ILE A 26 -0.22 -12.25 -20.21
N ARG A 27 0.76 -11.72 -19.48
CA ARG A 27 2.17 -11.98 -19.70
C ARG A 27 2.66 -12.89 -18.58
N SER A 28 3.58 -13.78 -18.90
CA SER A 28 4.34 -14.48 -17.87
C SER A 28 5.39 -13.52 -17.32
N PHE A 29 5.45 -13.43 -16.00
CA PHE A 29 6.49 -12.71 -15.27
C PHE A 29 7.24 -13.72 -14.41
N PRO A 30 8.56 -13.54 -14.22
CA PRO A 30 9.26 -14.31 -13.21
C PRO A 30 8.65 -14.03 -11.83
N PRO A 31 8.54 -15.04 -10.94
CA PRO A 31 8.07 -14.81 -9.59
C PRO A 31 8.92 -13.77 -8.86
N THR A 32 8.34 -13.10 -7.87
CA THR A 32 9.11 -12.21 -6.99
C THR A 32 10.21 -12.99 -6.28
N LYS A 33 11.38 -12.36 -6.13
CA LYS A 33 12.51 -12.94 -5.38
C LYS A 33 12.18 -13.22 -3.91
N HIS A 34 11.22 -12.48 -3.35
CA HIS A 34 10.80 -12.54 -1.96
C HIS A 34 9.35 -13.03 -1.87
N ARG A 35 8.99 -13.66 -0.74
CA ARG A 35 7.59 -13.99 -0.45
C ARG A 35 6.86 -12.70 -0.09
N THR A 36 5.95 -12.26 -0.95
CA THR A 36 5.19 -11.01 -0.76
C THR A 36 3.74 -11.28 -0.36
N LEU A 37 3.22 -10.45 0.55
CA LEU A 37 1.82 -10.44 0.99
C LEU A 37 1.20 -9.03 0.90
N PRO A 38 0.57 -8.65 -0.22
CA PRO A 38 -0.27 -7.48 -0.27
C PRO A 38 -1.63 -7.72 0.42
N VAL A 39 -1.95 -6.88 1.39
CA VAL A 39 -3.28 -6.74 1.99
C VAL A 39 -3.91 -5.48 1.41
N THR A 40 -4.90 -5.66 0.54
CA THR A 40 -5.44 -4.59 -0.30
C THR A 40 -6.97 -4.61 -0.35
N ALA A 41 -7.55 -3.59 -0.96
CA ALA A 41 -8.94 -3.58 -1.40
C ALA A 41 -9.06 -3.68 -2.94
N LEU A 42 -7.96 -3.53 -3.67
CA LEU A 42 -7.98 -3.34 -5.11
C LEU A 42 -7.68 -4.63 -5.85
N SER A 43 -8.53 -4.96 -6.82
CA SER A 43 -8.44 -6.17 -7.62
C SER A 43 -7.16 -6.23 -8.46
N PHE A 44 -6.63 -5.09 -8.92
CA PHE A 44 -5.40 -5.08 -9.72
C PHE A 44 -4.17 -5.45 -8.88
N LEU A 45 -4.03 -4.93 -7.65
CA LEU A 45 -2.94 -5.32 -6.73
C LEU A 45 -3.02 -6.82 -6.39
N TYR A 46 -4.24 -7.32 -6.18
CA TYR A 46 -4.47 -8.75 -5.97
C TYR A 46 -4.02 -9.58 -7.19
N GLY A 47 -4.38 -9.14 -8.39
CA GLY A 47 -3.99 -9.75 -9.65
C GLY A 47 -2.47 -9.74 -9.86
N MET A 48 -1.80 -8.62 -9.59
CA MET A 48 -0.34 -8.51 -9.70
C MET A 48 0.38 -9.46 -8.72
N SER A 49 -0.07 -9.54 -7.46
CA SER A 49 0.51 -10.49 -6.50
C SER A 49 0.38 -11.93 -6.98
N THR A 50 -0.82 -12.31 -7.45
CA THR A 50 -1.08 -13.65 -8.00
C THR A 50 -0.18 -13.96 -9.20
N LEU A 51 -0.01 -13.01 -10.13
CA LEU A 51 0.84 -13.17 -11.32
C LEU A 51 2.32 -13.32 -10.97
N LEU A 52 2.76 -12.69 -9.88
CA LEU A 52 4.15 -12.72 -9.41
C LEU A 52 4.43 -13.88 -8.43
N GLY A 53 3.49 -14.81 -8.25
CA GLY A 53 3.64 -15.97 -7.36
C GLY A 53 3.53 -15.64 -5.86
N GLY A 54 3.03 -14.46 -5.51
CA GLY A 54 2.74 -14.04 -4.15
C GLY A 54 1.37 -14.49 -3.65
N LYS A 55 1.05 -14.13 -2.40
CA LYS A 55 -0.30 -14.23 -1.82
C LYS A 55 -0.87 -12.83 -1.68
N ALA A 56 -2.17 -12.63 -1.90
CA ALA A 56 -2.84 -11.38 -1.57
C ALA A 56 -4.10 -11.63 -0.75
N ILE A 57 -4.47 -10.66 0.09
CA ILE A 57 -5.65 -10.74 0.96
C ILE A 57 -6.52 -9.49 0.75
N ILE A 58 -7.82 -9.70 0.62
CA ILE A 58 -8.85 -8.65 0.69
C ILE A 58 -9.70 -8.94 1.93
N PRO A 59 -9.46 -8.25 3.07
CA PRO A 59 -10.27 -8.45 4.27
C PRO A 59 -11.74 -8.07 4.03
N PRO A 60 -12.70 -8.72 4.72
CA PRO A 60 -14.09 -8.30 4.68
C PRO A 60 -14.24 -6.81 5.06
N GLY A 61 -15.00 -6.07 4.26
CA GLY A 61 -15.21 -4.63 4.44
C GLY A 61 -14.03 -3.73 4.00
N ALA A 62 -12.95 -4.28 3.43
CA ALA A 62 -11.90 -3.48 2.81
C ALA A 62 -12.36 -2.98 1.43
N THR A 63 -12.89 -1.76 1.37
CA THR A 63 -13.49 -1.18 0.15
C THR A 63 -12.53 -0.32 -0.65
N GLY A 64 -11.46 0.20 -0.03
CA GLY A 64 -10.54 1.14 -0.68
C GLY A 64 -11.01 2.60 -0.66
N TYR A 65 -12.19 2.88 -0.11
CA TYR A 65 -12.71 4.23 0.10
C TYR A 65 -12.71 4.59 1.58
N ARG A 66 -13.15 5.81 1.91
CA ARG A 66 -13.44 6.17 3.31
C ARG A 66 -14.39 5.16 3.96
N GLY A 67 -14.14 4.88 5.24
CA GLY A 67 -14.85 3.82 5.97
C GLY A 67 -14.42 2.39 5.60
N SER A 68 -13.40 2.22 4.74
CA SER A 68 -12.78 0.90 4.51
C SER A 68 -12.27 0.32 5.82
N ASN A 69 -12.37 -1.00 5.98
CA ASN A 69 -11.91 -1.71 7.17
C ASN A 69 -10.37 -1.74 7.30
N LEU A 70 -9.77 -0.65 7.78
CA LEU A 70 -8.31 -0.51 7.98
C LEU A 70 -7.79 -1.47 9.06
N LYS A 71 -8.49 -1.59 10.19
CA LYS A 71 -8.14 -2.53 11.26
C LYS A 71 -8.10 -3.98 10.75
N GLY A 72 -9.08 -4.39 9.94
CA GLY A 72 -9.10 -5.71 9.32
C GLY A 72 -7.93 -5.96 8.38
N LYS A 73 -7.42 -4.91 7.70
CA LYS A 73 -6.17 -5.01 6.91
C LYS A 73 -4.96 -5.25 7.81
N LEU A 74 -4.83 -4.48 8.89
CA LEU A 74 -3.73 -4.68 9.84
C LEU A 74 -3.79 -6.08 10.49
N ASP A 75 -4.95 -6.51 10.96
CA ASP A 75 -5.13 -7.82 11.59
C ASP A 75 -4.76 -8.96 10.63
N ALA A 76 -5.16 -8.86 9.35
CA ALA A 76 -4.81 -9.84 8.32
C ALA A 76 -3.30 -9.85 8.01
N ALA A 77 -2.66 -8.69 7.96
CA ALA A 77 -1.22 -8.56 7.77
C ALA A 77 -0.45 -9.20 8.92
N LEU A 78 -0.80 -8.86 10.17
CA LEU A 78 -0.14 -9.37 11.36
C LEU A 78 -0.31 -10.88 11.54
N LYS A 79 -1.46 -11.44 11.14
CA LYS A 79 -1.72 -12.89 11.21
C LYS A 79 -0.76 -13.72 10.37
N GLU A 80 -0.32 -13.18 9.23
CA GLU A 80 0.50 -13.88 8.25
C GLU A 80 1.95 -13.39 8.25
N PHE A 81 2.27 -12.41 9.09
CA PHE A 81 3.53 -11.66 9.09
C PHE A 81 4.77 -12.57 9.05
N ASP A 82 4.77 -13.64 9.85
CA ASP A 82 5.93 -14.54 9.98
C ASP A 82 6.13 -15.48 8.76
N ASN A 83 5.14 -15.54 7.84
CA ASN A 83 5.19 -16.40 6.65
C ASN A 83 5.77 -15.72 5.41
N PHE A 84 5.98 -14.40 5.46
CA PHE A 84 6.35 -13.58 4.30
C PHE A 84 7.55 -12.70 4.61
N ASP A 85 8.34 -12.40 3.59
CA ASP A 85 9.50 -11.52 3.70
C ASP A 85 9.08 -10.04 3.56
N VAL A 86 8.00 -9.78 2.84
CA VAL A 86 7.42 -8.44 2.63
C VAL A 86 5.92 -8.50 2.81
N CYS A 87 5.38 -7.69 3.73
CA CYS A 87 3.95 -7.46 3.84
C CYS A 87 3.61 -6.02 3.48
N LEU A 88 2.69 -5.82 2.53
CA LEU A 88 2.24 -4.52 2.05
C LEU A 88 0.81 -4.28 2.53
N ILE A 89 0.58 -3.27 3.37
CA ILE A 89 -0.77 -2.83 3.73
C ILE A 89 -1.15 -1.64 2.83
N HIS A 90 -1.99 -1.89 1.84
CA HIS A 90 -2.38 -0.87 0.85
C HIS A 90 -3.61 -0.07 1.31
N CYS A 91 -3.52 1.26 1.29
CA CYS A 91 -4.58 2.18 1.70
C CYS A 91 -4.92 3.18 0.58
N ASN A 92 -6.09 3.01 -0.04
CA ASN A 92 -6.47 3.74 -1.26
C ASN A 92 -7.26 5.03 -1.03
N ALA A 93 -7.90 5.18 0.14
CA ALA A 93 -8.82 6.29 0.39
C ALA A 93 -8.21 7.69 0.17
N PRO A 94 -6.94 7.99 0.54
CA PRO A 94 -6.35 9.29 0.26
C PRO A 94 -6.28 9.66 -1.24
N ASP A 95 -6.15 8.69 -2.13
CA ASP A 95 -6.11 8.89 -3.59
C ASP A 95 -7.51 9.23 -4.14
N GLU A 96 -8.51 8.43 -3.77
CA GLU A 96 -9.90 8.63 -4.18
C GLU A 96 -10.45 10.00 -3.73
N GLU A 97 -10.16 10.40 -2.49
CA GLU A 97 -10.57 11.71 -1.98
C GLU A 97 -9.86 12.86 -2.71
N ALA A 98 -8.62 12.65 -3.15
CA ALA A 98 -7.91 13.62 -3.97
C ALA A 98 -8.52 13.75 -5.37
N HIS A 99 -8.89 12.64 -6.01
CA HIS A 99 -9.54 12.61 -7.32
C HIS A 99 -10.86 13.40 -7.35
N VAL A 100 -11.64 13.35 -6.26
CA VAL A 100 -12.91 14.11 -6.14
C VAL A 100 -12.73 15.49 -5.52
N HIS A 101 -11.50 16.00 -5.43
CA HIS A 101 -11.16 17.31 -4.89
C HIS A 101 -11.55 17.53 -3.42
N ASN A 102 -11.71 16.45 -2.64
CA ASN A 102 -12.06 16.52 -1.24
C ASN A 102 -10.81 16.56 -0.35
N LEU A 103 -10.27 17.76 -0.14
CA LEU A 103 -9.10 17.97 0.73
C LEU A 103 -9.33 17.44 2.15
N ARG A 104 -10.50 17.74 2.73
CA ARG A 104 -10.83 17.33 4.09
C ARG A 104 -10.89 15.81 4.21
N GLY A 105 -11.54 15.15 3.25
CA GLY A 105 -11.61 13.69 3.19
C GLY A 105 -10.23 13.04 3.06
N LYS A 106 -9.33 13.63 2.26
CA LYS A 106 -7.94 13.16 2.14
C LYS A 106 -7.20 13.24 3.48
N VAL A 107 -7.29 14.38 4.16
CA VAL A 107 -6.65 14.58 5.48
C VAL A 107 -7.19 13.59 6.50
N GLU A 108 -8.52 13.50 6.63
CA GLU A 108 -9.18 12.56 7.56
C GLU A 108 -8.76 11.10 7.25
N SER A 109 -8.62 10.73 5.97
CA SER A 109 -8.15 9.39 5.57
C SER A 109 -6.70 9.11 5.99
N ILE A 110 -5.82 10.11 5.90
CA ILE A 110 -4.42 9.98 6.35
C ILE A 110 -4.36 9.83 7.88
N GLU A 111 -5.14 10.62 8.61
CA GLU A 111 -5.26 10.51 10.08
C GLU A 111 -5.82 9.14 10.50
N GLU A 112 -6.82 8.62 9.79
CA GLU A 112 -7.36 7.27 10.02
C GLU A 112 -6.31 6.18 9.79
N ILE A 113 -5.47 6.31 8.75
CA ILE A 113 -4.36 5.39 8.48
C ILE A 113 -3.34 5.43 9.63
N ASP A 114 -2.96 6.62 10.08
CA ASP A 114 -2.02 6.76 11.20
C ASP A 114 -2.58 6.10 12.47
N ALA A 115 -3.81 6.42 12.84
CA ALA A 115 -4.44 5.94 14.07
C ALA A 115 -4.78 4.43 14.05
N GLN A 116 -5.19 3.89 12.90
CA GLN A 116 -5.69 2.50 12.81
C GLN A 116 -4.67 1.50 12.27
N ILE A 117 -3.62 1.96 11.58
CA ILE A 117 -2.58 1.10 11.01
C ILE A 117 -1.22 1.41 11.64
N ILE A 118 -0.72 2.64 11.48
CA ILE A 118 0.68 2.96 11.84
C ILE A 118 0.91 2.83 13.34
N VAL A 119 0.12 3.52 14.17
CA VAL A 119 0.27 3.48 15.63
C VAL A 119 0.10 2.05 16.17
N PRO A 120 -0.96 1.29 15.83
CA PRO A 120 -1.12 -0.07 16.33
C PRO A 120 -0.03 -1.03 15.82
N LEU A 121 0.42 -0.90 14.56
CA LEU A 121 1.52 -1.68 14.01
C LEU A 121 2.80 -1.47 14.81
N LEU A 122 3.20 -0.22 15.04
CA LEU A 122 4.41 0.10 15.79
C LEU A 122 4.34 -0.42 17.23
N ASN A 123 3.19 -0.32 17.89
CA ASN A 123 2.98 -0.85 19.23
C ASN A 123 3.13 -2.39 19.25
N ARG A 124 2.59 -3.10 18.26
CA ARG A 124 2.73 -4.55 18.13
C ARG A 124 4.19 -4.95 17.89
N LEU A 125 4.89 -4.27 16.99
CA LEU A 125 6.28 -4.59 16.68
C LEU A 125 7.23 -4.31 17.85
N LYS A 126 7.02 -3.22 18.60
CA LYS A 126 7.77 -2.95 19.85
C LYS A 126 7.63 -4.08 20.87
N SER A 127 6.44 -4.68 20.97
CA SER A 127 6.18 -5.75 21.94
C SER A 127 6.83 -7.09 21.60
N ARG A 128 7.27 -7.29 20.35
CA ARG A 128 7.80 -8.58 19.87
C ARG A 128 9.33 -8.63 19.72
N ASP A 129 10.06 -7.54 19.98
CA ASP A 129 11.52 -7.41 19.74
C ASP A 129 11.97 -7.93 18.35
N GLU A 130 11.10 -7.75 17.35
CA GLU A 130 11.26 -8.41 16.05
C GLU A 130 12.32 -7.72 15.19
N SER A 131 13.07 -8.52 14.45
CA SER A 131 13.88 -8.04 13.34
C SER A 131 13.00 -7.67 12.15
N CYS A 132 12.32 -6.54 12.25
CA CYS A 132 11.52 -6.00 11.16
C CYS A 132 11.85 -4.52 10.90
N ARG A 133 11.43 -4.06 9.72
CA ARG A 133 11.46 -2.67 9.32
C ARG A 133 10.08 -2.30 8.81
N VAL A 134 9.65 -1.10 9.15
CA VAL A 134 8.43 -0.48 8.64
C VAL A 134 8.86 0.61 7.68
N VAL A 135 8.30 0.57 6.48
CA VAL A 135 8.47 1.61 5.45
C VAL A 135 7.10 2.20 5.19
N VAL A 136 6.99 3.53 5.22
CA VAL A 136 5.74 4.26 4.96
C VAL A 136 5.99 5.25 3.82
N LEU A 137 5.17 5.16 2.78
CA LEU A 137 5.22 6.00 1.59
C LEU A 137 3.88 5.93 0.84
N PRO A 138 3.50 6.99 0.11
CA PRO A 138 2.57 6.84 -1.00
C PRO A 138 3.30 6.23 -2.21
N ASP A 139 2.56 5.65 -3.14
CA ASP A 139 3.09 5.13 -4.40
C ASP A 139 3.20 6.21 -5.49
N HIS A 140 2.36 7.25 -5.41
CA HIS A 140 2.45 8.45 -6.23
C HIS A 140 1.77 9.65 -5.56
N TYR A 141 1.93 10.83 -6.15
CA TYR A 141 1.14 12.00 -5.78
C TYR A 141 -0.21 12.01 -6.45
N THR A 142 -1.21 12.50 -5.73
CA THR A 142 -2.51 12.90 -6.29
C THR A 142 -2.91 14.24 -5.70
N VAL A 143 -2.94 15.26 -6.55
CA VAL A 143 -3.13 16.65 -6.12
C VAL A 143 -4.61 16.98 -6.01
N CYS A 144 -5.11 17.22 -4.80
CA CYS A 144 -6.53 17.54 -4.56
C CYS A 144 -7.04 18.71 -5.43
N LYS A 145 -6.20 19.71 -5.71
CA LYS A 145 -6.61 20.86 -6.55
C LYS A 145 -6.96 20.45 -7.98
N THR A 146 -6.28 19.43 -8.52
CA THR A 146 -6.43 19.03 -9.93
C THR A 146 -7.10 17.67 -10.10
N GLY A 147 -7.16 16.87 -9.03
CA GLY A 147 -7.65 15.48 -9.07
C GLY A 147 -6.76 14.56 -9.91
N LYS A 148 -5.51 14.94 -10.16
CA LYS A 148 -4.61 14.22 -11.08
C LYS A 148 -3.39 13.66 -10.36
N HIS A 149 -2.91 12.55 -10.89
CA HIS A 149 -1.62 11.98 -10.54
C HIS A 149 -0.49 12.88 -11.03
N LEU A 150 0.57 13.00 -10.24
CA LEU A 150 1.81 13.65 -10.63
C LEU A 150 2.99 12.67 -10.57
N PRO A 151 3.96 12.79 -11.50
CA PRO A 151 5.10 11.88 -11.58
C PRO A 151 6.26 12.25 -10.63
N ASP A 152 6.08 13.27 -9.79
CA ASP A 152 7.08 13.77 -8.85
C ASP A 152 7.52 12.71 -7.82
N LEU A 153 8.71 12.90 -7.26
CA LEU A 153 9.28 12.03 -6.23
C LEU A 153 8.46 12.09 -4.94
N VAL A 154 8.01 10.94 -4.45
CA VAL A 154 7.28 10.84 -3.19
C VAL A 154 8.21 10.73 -1.99
N PRO A 155 7.86 11.31 -0.83
CA PRO A 155 8.59 11.09 0.40
C PRO A 155 8.39 9.67 0.91
N TYR A 156 9.36 9.14 1.63
CA TYR A 156 9.17 7.95 2.44
C TYR A 156 9.95 8.04 3.74
N ILE A 157 9.50 7.28 4.73
CA ILE A 157 10.22 7.08 5.99
C ILE A 157 10.41 5.59 6.25
N VAL A 158 11.50 5.27 6.94
CA VAL A 158 11.81 3.90 7.36
C VAL A 158 12.18 3.89 8.83
N SER A 159 11.71 2.88 9.55
CA SER A 159 12.01 2.68 10.97
C SER A 159 12.17 1.19 11.25
N GLY A 160 12.99 0.83 12.24
CA GLY A 160 13.20 -0.55 12.66
C GLY A 160 14.67 -0.96 12.73
N LYS A 161 14.91 -2.27 12.77
CA LYS A 161 16.23 -2.83 13.09
C LYS A 161 17.30 -2.42 12.07
N GLY A 162 18.43 -1.92 12.57
CA GLY A 162 19.59 -1.53 11.76
C GLY A 162 19.40 -0.24 10.94
N VAL A 163 18.25 0.43 11.05
CA VAL A 163 18.01 1.74 10.43
C VAL A 163 18.71 2.81 11.26
N ARG A 164 19.62 3.56 10.64
CA ARG A 164 20.27 4.71 11.27
C ARG A 164 19.48 5.98 10.96
N ARG A 165 19.17 6.77 11.99
CA ARG A 165 18.55 8.09 11.80
C ARG A 165 19.48 8.97 10.97
N ASN A 166 18.99 9.48 9.85
CA ASN A 166 19.74 10.33 8.91
C ASN A 166 19.37 11.82 9.02
N HIS A 167 18.17 12.15 9.50
CA HIS A 167 17.71 13.53 9.72
C HIS A 167 17.02 13.69 11.08
N ASN A 168 17.13 14.88 11.68
CA ASN A 168 16.44 15.21 12.93
C ASN A 168 15.05 15.80 12.67
N LEU A 169 14.21 15.04 11.97
CA LEU A 169 12.81 15.42 11.72
C LEU A 169 11.90 14.91 12.84
N GLU A 170 10.90 15.71 13.19
CA GLU A 170 9.86 15.36 14.17
C GLU A 170 8.52 15.03 13.51
N THR A 171 8.30 15.51 12.28
CA THR A 171 7.08 15.30 11.52
C THR A 171 7.39 14.71 10.14
N TYR A 172 6.42 13.95 9.62
CA TYR A 172 6.46 13.39 8.28
C TYR A 172 5.59 14.24 7.35
N SER A 173 6.22 15.08 6.54
CA SER A 173 5.58 15.84 5.47
C SER A 173 6.54 16.06 4.31
N GLU A 174 5.98 16.32 3.13
CA GLU A 174 6.73 16.64 1.91
C GLU A 174 7.70 17.80 2.14
N GLU A 175 7.21 18.90 2.72
CA GLU A 175 7.99 20.12 2.99
C GLU A 175 9.19 19.83 3.90
N LYS A 176 8.97 19.14 5.03
CA LYS A 176 10.03 18.86 6.00
C LYS A 176 11.07 17.88 5.48
N ILE A 177 10.66 16.93 4.65
CA ILE A 177 11.59 16.01 4.01
C ILE A 177 12.46 16.73 2.99
N VAL A 178 11.88 17.60 2.16
CA VAL A 178 12.65 18.39 1.18
C VAL A 178 13.64 19.33 1.87
N GLU A 179 13.22 20.02 2.93
CA GLU A 179 14.09 20.89 3.75
C GLU A 179 15.29 20.14 4.34
N ALA A 180 15.13 18.85 4.67
CA ALA A 180 16.18 18.03 5.26
C ALA A 180 17.29 17.62 4.28
N GLY A 181 17.08 17.81 2.97
CA GLY A 181 17.99 17.37 1.91
C GLY A 181 18.05 15.84 1.79
N PRO A 182 16.96 15.18 1.36
CA PRO A 182 16.87 13.73 1.35
C PRO A 182 17.68 13.13 0.20
N GLY A 183 18.15 11.90 0.39
CA GLY A 183 18.62 11.07 -0.72
C GLY A 183 17.45 10.60 -1.61
N VAL A 184 17.77 10.10 -2.81
CA VAL A 184 16.79 9.53 -3.73
C VAL A 184 17.07 8.05 -3.95
N ILE A 185 16.01 7.25 -4.01
CA ILE A 185 16.07 5.84 -4.37
C ILE A 185 15.04 5.55 -5.46
N GLU A 186 15.45 4.76 -6.45
CA GLU A 186 14.52 4.22 -7.45
C GLU A 186 13.53 3.26 -6.79
N SER A 187 12.24 3.42 -7.05
CA SER A 187 11.16 2.68 -6.36
C SER A 187 11.31 1.15 -6.44
N HIS A 188 11.78 0.63 -7.57
CA HIS A 188 12.01 -0.81 -7.77
C HIS A 188 13.16 -1.38 -6.91
N ASN A 189 14.01 -0.54 -6.33
CA ASN A 189 15.09 -0.93 -5.42
C ASN A 189 14.70 -0.85 -3.95
N LEU A 190 13.55 -0.26 -3.60
CA LEU A 190 13.15 0.04 -2.22
C LEU A 190 13.13 -1.22 -1.33
N ILE A 191 12.52 -2.30 -1.83
CA ILE A 191 12.42 -3.57 -1.10
C ILE A 191 13.81 -4.16 -0.87
N GLU A 192 14.63 -4.27 -1.91
CA GLU A 192 15.97 -4.84 -1.81
C GLU A 192 16.88 -4.03 -0.88
N ALA A 193 16.83 -2.70 -0.98
CA ALA A 193 17.64 -1.81 -0.13
C ALA A 193 17.30 -2.00 1.35
N HIS A 194 16.02 -2.12 1.69
CA HIS A 194 15.61 -2.24 3.10
C HIS A 194 15.53 -3.68 3.62
N LEU A 195 15.52 -4.70 2.77
CA LEU A 195 15.69 -6.10 3.19
C LEU A 195 17.16 -6.52 3.31
N ASN A 196 18.05 -6.12 2.40
CA ASN A 196 19.43 -6.64 2.38
C ASN A 196 20.29 -6.13 3.53
N GLU A 197 20.07 -4.92 4.02
CA GLU A 197 20.75 -4.41 5.22
C GLU A 197 20.37 -5.16 6.52
N MET A 198 19.38 -6.05 6.48
CA MET A 198 19.08 -6.97 7.59
C MET A 198 20.06 -8.15 7.63
N ARG A 199 20.77 -8.43 6.53
CA ARG A 199 21.82 -9.45 6.49
C ARG A 199 23.13 -8.79 6.93
N PRO A 200 23.89 -9.37 7.88
CA PRO A 200 25.21 -8.85 8.20
C PRO A 200 26.04 -8.76 6.92
N ARG A 201 26.66 -7.60 6.68
CA ARG A 201 27.67 -7.47 5.63
C ARG A 201 28.73 -8.53 5.92
N ARG A 202 28.87 -9.50 5.02
CA ARG A 202 29.95 -10.49 5.08
C ARG A 202 31.28 -9.81 4.85
#